data_AF-X0VY56-F1
#
_entry.id   AF-X0VY56-F1
#
_cell.length_a   1.000
_cell.length_b   1.000
_cell.length_c   1.000
_cell.angle_alpha   90.00
_cell.angle_beta   90.00
_cell.angle_gamma   90.00
#
_symmetry.space_group_name_H-M   'P 1'
#
loop_
_entity.id
_entity.type
_entity.pdbx_description
1 polymer ?
#
loop_
_entity_poly.entity_id
_entity_poly.type
_entity_poly.pdbx_seq_one_letter_code
_entity_poly.pdbx_strand_id
1 'polypeptide(L)'
;MRRLVYQISLGETPAFYADCISSVERYCDRLEIDHFIQTEPILKIRPVKSARSENALRLGYLPIFEKENAFSYLDSYDQIAIIDADVFIRESAPNIFDELQGATFAGVLERDMPLTPAYAGKVIKHSCGQFSTLTDVNWDWQPHGAAYWNMGVMLFSSKLADYLEGQTPKEFIERPEFERFVNGEG
;
A
#
# COMPACT_ATOMS: atom_id res chain seq x y z
N MET A 1 -16.45 -14.87 -8.34
CA MET A 1 -15.23 -14.43 -7.64
C MET A 1 -15.51 -13.05 -7.10
N ARG A 2 -15.44 -12.87 -5.77
CA ARG A 2 -15.69 -11.59 -5.12
C ARG A 2 -14.42 -10.78 -5.07
N ARG A 3 -14.49 -9.52 -5.51
CA ARG A 3 -13.36 -8.59 -5.58
C ARG A 3 -13.70 -7.32 -4.81
N LEU A 4 -12.71 -6.78 -4.10
CA LEU A 4 -12.83 -5.53 -3.35
C LEU A 4 -11.76 -4.55 -3.79
N VAL A 5 -12.13 -3.31 -4.10
CA VAL A 5 -11.21 -2.17 -4.10
C VAL A 5 -11.37 -1.42 -2.78
N TYR A 6 -10.26 -1.22 -2.08
CA TYR A 6 -10.18 -0.58 -0.78
C TYR A 6 -9.37 0.71 -0.88
N GLN A 7 -10.00 1.85 -0.58
CA GLN A 7 -9.33 3.15 -0.52
C GLN A 7 -9.34 3.72 0.90
N ILE A 8 -8.33 4.52 1.22
CA ILE A 8 -8.16 5.15 2.53
C ILE A 8 -8.07 6.66 2.31
N SER A 9 -9.01 7.40 2.88
CA SER A 9 -9.12 8.86 2.77
C SER A 9 -9.37 9.46 4.15
N LEU A 10 -8.30 9.65 4.92
CA LEU A 10 -8.36 10.07 6.33
C LEU A 10 -8.10 11.56 6.49
N GLY A 11 -8.87 12.20 7.39
CA GLY A 11 -8.69 13.59 7.77
C GLY A 11 -9.04 14.57 6.65
N GLU A 12 -8.46 15.77 6.68
CA GLU A 12 -8.66 16.76 5.63
C GLU A 12 -7.93 16.34 4.35
N THR A 13 -8.71 16.08 3.30
CA THR A 13 -8.18 15.73 1.99
C THR A 13 -8.33 16.88 0.99
N PRO A 14 -7.37 17.04 0.06
CA PRO A 14 -7.50 18.00 -1.04
C PRO A 14 -8.74 17.71 -1.90
N ALA A 15 -9.33 18.77 -2.48
CA ALA A 15 -10.54 18.64 -3.31
C ALA A 15 -10.40 17.64 -4.47
N PHE A 16 -9.21 17.52 -5.07
CA PHE A 16 -8.98 16.60 -6.20
C PHE A 16 -9.09 15.11 -5.81
N TYR A 17 -9.04 14.76 -4.52
CA TYR A 17 -9.28 13.39 -4.07
C TYR A 17 -10.69 12.93 -4.44
N ALA A 18 -11.68 13.83 -4.44
CA ALA A 18 -13.04 13.50 -4.84
C ALA A 18 -13.09 13.01 -6.30
N ASP A 19 -12.35 13.66 -7.20
CA ASP A 19 -12.26 13.25 -8.60
C ASP A 19 -11.56 11.89 -8.76
N CYS A 20 -10.48 11.66 -8.01
CA CYS A 20 -9.76 10.39 -7.99
C CYS A 20 -10.65 9.25 -7.46
N ILE A 21 -11.27 9.41 -6.29
CA ILE A 21 -12.20 8.42 -5.71
C ILE A 21 -13.37 8.14 -6.66
N SER A 22 -13.96 9.17 -7.24
CA SER A 22 -15.06 9.01 -8.20
C SER A 22 -14.62 8.26 -9.48
N SER A 23 -13.36 8.41 -9.90
CA SER A 23 -12.81 7.60 -11.00
C SER A 23 -12.68 6.13 -10.64
N VAL A 24 -12.35 5.82 -9.37
CA VAL A 24 -12.28 4.44 -8.85
C VAL A 24 -13.67 3.84 -8.71
N GLU A 25 -14.64 4.61 -8.24
CA GLU A 25 -16.06 4.19 -8.15
C GLU A 25 -16.59 3.79 -9.54
N ARG A 26 -16.44 4.65 -10.55
CA ARG A 26 -16.84 4.33 -11.94
C ARG A 26 -16.13 3.10 -12.49
N TYR A 27 -14.85 2.92 -12.14
CA TYR A 27 -14.09 1.74 -12.53
C TYR A 27 -14.64 0.47 -11.90
N CYS A 28 -14.98 0.52 -10.61
CA CYS A 28 -15.56 -0.60 -9.87
C CYS A 28 -16.96 -0.95 -10.39
N ASP A 29 -17.82 0.05 -10.62
CA ASP A 29 -19.16 -0.13 -11.17
C ASP A 29 -19.13 -0.84 -12.52
N ARG A 30 -18.25 -0.38 -13.44
CA ARG A 30 -18.11 -0.96 -14.77
C ARG A 30 -17.70 -2.43 -14.75
N LEU A 31 -16.97 -2.85 -13.72
CA LEU A 31 -16.39 -4.19 -13.61
C LEU A 31 -17.09 -5.05 -12.54
N GLU A 32 -18.18 -4.55 -11.95
CA GLU A 32 -18.93 -5.23 -10.89
C GLU A 32 -18.05 -5.62 -9.69
N ILE A 33 -17.21 -4.68 -9.24
CA ILE A 33 -16.29 -4.82 -8.10
C ILE A 33 -16.86 -4.05 -6.90
N ASP A 34 -16.81 -4.65 -5.71
CA ASP A 34 -17.20 -3.94 -4.49
C ASP A 34 -16.16 -2.84 -4.17
N HIS A 35 -16.61 -1.64 -3.81
CA HIS A 35 -15.74 -0.50 -3.48
C HIS A 35 -15.97 -0.06 -2.03
N PHE A 36 -14.91 -0.01 -1.24
CA PHE A 36 -14.95 0.46 0.14
C PHE A 36 -13.97 1.61 0.36
N ILE A 37 -14.43 2.65 1.05
CA ILE A 37 -13.64 3.82 1.40
C ILE A 37 -13.58 3.96 2.92
N GLN A 38 -12.39 3.81 3.48
CA GLN A 38 -12.13 4.09 4.88
C GLN A 38 -11.92 5.59 5.10
N THR A 39 -12.78 6.20 5.91
CA THR A 39 -12.72 7.64 6.23
C THR A 39 -12.27 7.92 7.67
N GLU A 40 -12.31 6.92 8.54
CA GLU A 40 -11.89 7.01 9.94
C GLU A 40 -10.73 6.04 10.22
N PRO A 41 -9.76 6.42 11.08
CA PRO A 41 -8.65 5.52 11.42
C PRO A 41 -9.10 4.38 12.35
N ILE A 42 -8.67 3.16 12.01
CA ILE A 42 -9.03 1.92 12.69
C ILE A 42 -7.84 1.34 13.44
N LEU A 43 -6.69 1.16 12.76
CA LEU A 43 -5.55 0.42 13.32
C LEU A 43 -4.74 1.28 14.32
N LYS A 44 -4.50 2.55 13.94
CA LYS A 44 -3.77 3.57 14.71
C LYS A 44 -2.40 3.05 15.18
N ILE A 45 -1.67 2.37 14.28
CA ILE A 45 -0.34 1.82 14.56
C ILE A 45 0.63 2.95 14.93
N ARG A 46 1.45 2.70 15.95
CA ARG A 46 2.44 3.65 16.47
C ARG A 46 3.80 2.98 16.59
N PRO A 47 4.89 3.70 16.31
CA PRO A 47 6.23 3.23 16.60
C PRO A 47 6.46 3.20 18.11
N VAL A 48 7.24 2.22 18.58
CA VAL A 48 7.66 2.12 19.99
C VAL A 48 8.85 3.05 20.24
N LYS A 49 9.81 3.05 19.30
CA LYS A 49 10.99 3.94 19.29
C LYS A 49 11.11 4.55 17.91
N SER A 50 10.58 5.74 17.72
CA SER A 50 10.46 6.29 16.37
C SER A 50 11.78 6.85 15.83
N ALA A 51 12.21 6.34 14.69
CA ALA A 51 13.15 6.97 13.75
C ALA A 51 12.41 7.67 12.59
N ARG A 52 11.07 7.78 12.66
CA ARG A 52 10.25 8.44 11.64
C ARG A 52 10.35 9.96 11.74
N SER A 53 10.07 10.63 10.63
CA SER A 53 9.96 12.09 10.62
C SER A 53 8.75 12.57 11.42
N GLU A 54 8.82 13.78 11.98
CA GLU A 54 7.70 14.39 12.72
C GLU A 54 6.40 14.43 11.90
N ASN A 55 6.52 14.71 10.60
CA ASN A 55 5.37 14.74 9.68
C ASN A 55 4.69 13.37 9.52
N ALA A 56 5.43 12.27 9.64
CA ALA A 56 4.85 10.92 9.58
C ALA A 56 3.95 10.63 10.79
N LEU A 57 4.18 11.29 11.93
CA LEU A 57 3.45 11.13 13.19
C LEU A 57 2.47 12.28 13.47
N ARG A 58 2.21 13.17 12.51
CA ARG A 58 1.36 14.36 12.70
C ARG A 58 -0.06 14.04 13.22
N LEU A 59 -0.59 12.86 12.92
CA LEU A 59 -1.92 12.41 13.37
C LEU A 59 -1.88 11.64 14.70
N GLY A 60 -0.70 11.51 15.31
CA GLY A 60 -0.48 10.70 16.52
C GLY A 60 -0.47 9.20 16.25
N TYR A 61 -0.45 8.76 15.00
CA TYR A 61 -0.26 7.37 14.53
C TYR A 61 0.29 7.43 13.10
N LEU A 62 0.70 6.28 12.55
CA LEU A 62 1.25 6.16 11.20
C LEU A 62 0.12 5.83 10.20
N PRO A 63 -0.35 6.80 9.40
CA PRO A 63 -1.54 6.59 8.55
C PRO A 63 -1.30 5.59 7.41
N ILE A 64 -0.04 5.39 7.04
CA ILE A 64 0.36 4.42 6.02
C ILE A 64 -0.12 3.00 6.37
N PHE A 65 -0.14 2.67 7.67
CA PHE A 65 -0.51 1.35 8.17
C PHE A 65 -2.02 1.13 8.28
N GLU A 66 -2.85 2.10 7.88
CA GLU A 66 -4.30 1.89 7.82
C GLU A 66 -4.71 1.04 6.61
N LYS A 67 -3.81 0.89 5.62
CA LYS A 67 -4.00 0.04 4.44
C LYS A 67 -4.23 -1.41 4.82
N GLU A 68 -3.51 -1.90 5.82
CA GLU A 68 -3.57 -3.27 6.30
C GLU A 68 -4.94 -3.61 6.88
N ASN A 69 -5.79 -2.63 7.20
CA ASN A 69 -7.17 -2.91 7.59
C ASN A 69 -7.96 -3.63 6.48
N ALA A 70 -7.55 -3.48 5.22
CA ALA A 70 -8.09 -4.26 4.11
C ALA A 70 -7.95 -5.78 4.31
N PHE A 71 -6.98 -6.23 5.12
CA PHE A 71 -6.76 -7.65 5.40
C PHE A 71 -7.89 -8.28 6.21
N SER A 72 -8.69 -7.50 6.95
CA SER A 72 -9.92 -7.98 7.61
C SER A 72 -10.98 -8.50 6.63
N TYR A 73 -10.83 -8.27 5.33
CA TYR A 73 -11.78 -8.68 4.31
C TYR A 73 -11.32 -9.93 3.53
N LEU A 74 -10.14 -10.50 3.82
CA LEU A 74 -9.59 -11.65 3.09
C LEU A 74 -10.45 -12.93 3.19
N ASP A 75 -11.25 -13.06 4.25
CA ASP A 75 -12.19 -14.19 4.41
C ASP A 75 -13.47 -14.02 3.56
N SER A 76 -13.76 -12.79 3.11
CA SER A 76 -15.01 -12.46 2.38
C SER A 76 -14.79 -12.21 0.89
N TYR A 77 -13.54 -12.00 0.48
CA TYR A 77 -13.16 -11.63 -0.88
C TYR A 77 -12.01 -12.49 -1.39
N ASP A 78 -12.12 -12.94 -2.63
CA ASP A 78 -11.08 -13.75 -3.28
C ASP A 78 -9.86 -12.90 -3.65
N GLN A 79 -10.07 -11.63 -3.97
CA GLN A 79 -9.01 -10.68 -4.31
C GLN A 79 -9.34 -9.28 -3.77
N ILE A 80 -8.31 -8.58 -3.31
CA ILE A 80 -8.42 -7.23 -2.77
C ILE A 80 -7.38 -6.35 -3.45
N ALA A 81 -7.80 -5.19 -3.93
CA ALA A 81 -6.92 -4.13 -4.41
C ALA A 81 -6.94 -2.98 -3.41
N ILE A 82 -5.78 -2.56 -2.93
CA ILE A 82 -5.63 -1.32 -2.16
C ILE A 82 -5.16 -0.25 -3.12
N ILE A 83 -5.93 0.83 -3.24
CA ILE A 83 -5.65 1.94 -4.15
C ILE A 83 -5.60 3.24 -3.34
N ASP A 84 -4.56 4.05 -3.53
CA ASP A 84 -4.47 5.36 -2.89
C ASP A 84 -5.64 6.27 -3.29
N ALA A 85 -6.06 7.14 -2.38
CA ALA A 85 -7.15 8.07 -2.63
C ALA A 85 -6.81 9.16 -3.66
N ASP A 86 -5.53 9.37 -3.98
CA ASP A 86 -5.06 10.29 -5.02
C ASP A 86 -4.76 9.59 -6.37
N VAL A 87 -5.09 8.31 -6.53
CA VAL A 87 -4.97 7.61 -7.81
C VAL A 87 -6.21 7.85 -8.68
N PHE A 88 -5.97 8.32 -9.90
CA PHE A 88 -7.01 8.48 -10.92
C PHE A 88 -6.99 7.31 -11.92
N ILE A 89 -8.10 6.59 -12.05
CA ILE A 89 -8.26 5.49 -13.01
C ILE A 89 -8.91 5.98 -14.30
N ARG A 90 -8.24 5.73 -15.43
CA ARG A 90 -8.78 6.05 -16.76
C ARG A 90 -10.00 5.18 -17.08
N GLU A 91 -10.98 5.73 -17.79
CA GLU A 91 -12.21 5.02 -18.15
C GLU A 91 -11.93 3.69 -18.89
N SER A 92 -10.92 3.68 -19.75
CA SER A 92 -10.49 2.51 -20.54
C SER A 92 -9.55 1.55 -19.79
N ALA A 93 -9.28 1.77 -18.51
CA ALA A 93 -8.37 0.90 -17.76
C ALA A 93 -8.90 -0.55 -17.70
N PRO A 94 -8.04 -1.55 -17.96
CA PRO A 94 -8.45 -2.95 -17.88
C PRO A 94 -8.72 -3.38 -16.44
N ASN A 95 -9.24 -4.59 -16.27
CA ASN A 95 -9.40 -5.19 -14.95
C ASN A 95 -8.01 -5.50 -14.33
N ILE A 96 -7.62 -4.74 -13.30
CA ILE A 96 -6.30 -4.80 -12.68
C ILE A 96 -6.07 -6.13 -11.96
N PHE A 97 -7.13 -6.80 -11.54
CA PHE A 97 -7.06 -8.10 -10.88
C PHE A 97 -6.53 -9.22 -11.78
N ASP A 98 -6.54 -9.03 -13.11
CA ASP A 98 -5.99 -10.00 -14.05
C ASP A 98 -4.44 -10.05 -13.95
N GLU A 99 -3.80 -8.99 -13.44
CA GLU A 99 -2.35 -8.92 -13.20
C GLU A 99 -1.87 -9.80 -12.04
N LEU A 100 -2.77 -10.26 -11.16
CA LEU A 100 -2.38 -11.08 -10.02
C LEU A 100 -1.86 -12.45 -10.46
N GLN A 101 -2.33 -12.99 -11.59
CA GLN A 101 -1.82 -14.22 -12.23
C GLN A 101 -1.60 -15.41 -11.26
N GLY A 102 -2.47 -15.54 -10.25
CA GLY A 102 -2.42 -16.62 -9.24
C GLY A 102 -1.47 -16.38 -8.05
N ALA A 103 -0.73 -15.27 -8.04
CA ALA A 103 0.15 -14.85 -6.95
C ALA A 103 -0.62 -14.42 -5.70
N THR A 104 0.07 -14.42 -4.55
CA THR A 104 -0.48 -13.91 -3.28
C THR A 104 -0.53 -12.39 -3.25
N PHE A 105 0.47 -11.75 -3.84
CA PHE A 105 0.63 -10.31 -3.89
C PHE A 105 1.14 -9.90 -5.28
N ALA A 106 0.67 -8.75 -5.77
CA ALA A 106 1.25 -8.07 -6.91
C ALA A 106 1.29 -6.56 -6.66
N GLY A 107 2.34 -5.92 -7.16
CA GLY A 107 2.55 -4.48 -7.09
C GLY A 107 3.49 -4.05 -8.21
N VAL A 108 3.85 -2.77 -8.22
CA VAL A 108 4.84 -2.23 -9.16
C VAL A 108 6.08 -1.86 -8.36
N LEU A 109 7.26 -2.30 -8.81
CA LEU A 109 8.51 -1.83 -8.21
C LEU A 109 8.66 -0.34 -8.51
N GLU A 110 8.96 0.46 -7.49
CA GLU A 110 9.00 1.93 -7.63
C GLU A 110 9.96 2.36 -8.75
N ARG A 111 11.10 1.67 -8.85
CA ARG A 111 12.15 1.93 -9.83
C ARG A 111 11.80 1.56 -11.28
N ASP A 112 10.77 0.73 -11.48
CA ASP A 112 10.34 0.23 -12.79
C ASP A 112 9.16 1.03 -13.36
N MET A 113 8.62 1.99 -12.59
CA MET A 113 7.61 2.91 -13.09
C MET A 113 8.13 3.73 -14.29
N PRO A 114 7.25 4.26 -15.15
CA PRO A 114 7.64 5.13 -16.26
C PRO A 114 8.05 6.52 -15.73
N LEU A 115 9.22 6.58 -15.11
CA LEU A 115 9.73 7.74 -14.39
C LEU A 115 10.41 8.74 -15.34
N THR A 116 10.20 10.02 -15.07
CA THR A 116 11.10 11.06 -15.61
C THR A 116 12.47 10.99 -14.92
N PRO A 117 13.55 11.51 -15.53
CA PRO A 117 14.87 11.53 -14.90
C PRO A 117 14.88 12.18 -13.51
N ALA A 118 14.08 13.22 -13.30
CA ALA A 118 13.96 13.90 -12.02
C ALA A 118 13.34 12.99 -10.93
N TYR A 119 12.33 12.20 -11.28
CA TYR A 119 11.72 11.26 -10.35
C TYR A 119 12.59 10.02 -10.13
N ALA A 120 13.26 9.50 -11.16
CA ALA A 120 14.26 8.45 -11.00
C ALA A 120 15.35 8.85 -9.99
N GLY A 121 15.84 10.10 -10.06
CA GLY A 121 16.77 10.64 -9.06
C GLY A 121 16.23 10.64 -7.63
N LYS A 122 14.92 10.86 -7.43
CA LYS A 122 14.28 10.77 -6.11
C LYS A 122 14.24 9.33 -5.60
N VAL A 123 13.88 8.37 -6.46
CA VAL A 123 13.84 6.94 -6.12
C VAL A 123 15.23 6.42 -5.75
N ILE A 124 16.27 6.78 -6.52
CA ILE A 124 17.66 6.46 -6.22
C ILE A 124 18.04 7.03 -4.84
N LYS A 125 17.81 8.32 -4.62
CA LYS A 125 18.17 8.97 -3.35
C LYS A 125 17.44 8.36 -2.16
N HIS A 126 16.14 8.08 -2.30
CA HIS A 126 15.33 7.47 -1.25
C HIS A 126 15.82 6.06 -0.93
N SER A 127 15.93 5.19 -1.94
CA SER A 127 16.39 3.81 -1.74
C SER A 127 17.79 3.74 -1.15
N CYS A 128 18.76 4.52 -1.67
CA CYS A 128 20.09 4.60 -1.07
C CYS A 128 20.06 5.07 0.39
N GLY A 129 19.30 6.13 0.69
CA GLY A 129 19.20 6.65 2.05
C GLY A 129 18.54 5.68 3.04
N GLN A 130 17.55 4.92 2.59
CA GLN A 130 16.79 4.02 3.45
C GLN A 130 17.45 2.64 3.61
N PHE A 131 18.06 2.11 2.54
CA PHE A 131 18.41 0.69 2.47
C PHE A 131 19.91 0.42 2.47
N SER A 132 20.77 1.39 2.13
CA SER A 132 22.22 1.12 1.99
C SER A 132 22.93 0.80 3.31
N THR A 133 22.34 1.15 4.46
CA THR A 133 22.88 0.81 5.79
C THR A 133 22.38 -0.54 6.32
N LEU A 134 21.41 -1.16 5.66
CA LEU A 134 20.81 -2.43 6.08
C LEU A 134 21.68 -3.58 5.57
N THR A 135 22.55 -4.10 6.45
CA THR A 135 23.51 -5.16 6.08
C THR A 135 22.94 -6.57 6.22
N ASP A 136 21.75 -6.70 6.80
CA ASP A 136 21.06 -7.97 7.08
C ASP A 136 19.97 -8.30 6.05
N VAL A 137 19.75 -7.43 5.06
CA VAL A 137 18.80 -7.61 3.97
C VAL A 137 19.54 -7.54 2.63
N ASN A 138 19.38 -8.56 1.79
CA ASN A 138 19.99 -8.58 0.45
C ASN A 138 19.09 -7.85 -0.56
N TRP A 139 19.26 -6.53 -0.65
CA TRP A 139 18.54 -5.70 -1.60
C TRP A 139 19.02 -5.91 -3.04
N ASP A 140 18.07 -6.05 -3.97
CA ASP A 140 18.37 -6.03 -5.41
C ASP A 140 18.57 -4.59 -5.87
N TRP A 141 19.82 -4.19 -6.10
CA TRP A 141 20.20 -2.85 -6.57
C TRP A 141 20.35 -2.81 -8.09
N GLN A 142 19.71 -1.82 -8.71
CA GLN A 142 19.79 -1.52 -10.15
C GLN A 142 20.05 -0.02 -10.37
N PRO A 143 20.30 0.46 -11.61
CA PRO A 143 20.60 1.87 -11.87
C PRO A 143 19.57 2.88 -11.35
N HIS A 144 18.30 2.48 -11.23
CA HIS A 144 17.22 3.31 -10.70
C HIS A 144 16.95 3.11 -9.20
N GLY A 145 17.81 2.38 -8.47
CA GLY A 145 17.71 2.16 -7.03
C GLY A 145 17.44 0.70 -6.64
N ALA A 146 17.24 0.48 -5.33
CA ALA A 146 16.87 -0.82 -4.79
C ALA A 146 15.44 -1.23 -5.23
N ALA A 147 15.18 -2.54 -5.28
CA ALA A 147 13.84 -3.07 -5.50
C ALA A 147 12.97 -2.91 -4.25
N TYR A 148 11.95 -2.06 -4.32
CA TYR A 148 10.87 -1.97 -3.33
C TYR A 148 9.55 -1.66 -4.03
N TRP A 149 8.46 -2.12 -3.43
CA TRP A 149 7.13 -2.00 -4.01
C TRP A 149 6.52 -0.63 -3.72
N ASN A 150 5.94 -0.02 -4.75
CA ASN A 150 5.02 1.09 -4.57
C ASN A 150 3.78 0.61 -3.80
N MET A 151 3.27 1.43 -2.88
CA MET A 151 2.10 1.11 -2.05
C MET A 151 0.81 1.85 -2.46
N GLY A 152 0.85 2.56 -3.59
CA GLY A 152 -0.30 3.30 -4.11
C GLY A 152 -1.29 2.45 -4.88
N VAL A 153 -0.83 1.34 -5.48
CA VAL A 153 -1.68 0.31 -6.06
C VAL A 153 -1.10 -1.05 -5.70
N MET A 154 -1.83 -1.82 -4.90
CA MET A 154 -1.41 -3.14 -4.43
C MET A 154 -2.55 -4.14 -4.63
N LEU A 155 -2.23 -5.35 -5.07
CA LEU A 155 -3.18 -6.44 -5.26
C LEU A 155 -2.83 -7.61 -4.35
N PHE A 156 -3.86 -8.21 -3.78
CA PHE A 156 -3.74 -9.38 -2.91
C PHE A 156 -4.76 -10.43 -3.33
N SER A 157 -4.41 -11.71 -3.23
CA SER A 157 -5.41 -12.78 -3.17
C SER A 157 -5.71 -13.15 -1.73
N SER A 158 -6.82 -13.84 -1.52
CA SER A 158 -7.21 -14.42 -0.22
C SER A 158 -6.13 -15.31 0.41
N LYS A 159 -5.19 -15.85 -0.39
CA LYS A 159 -4.01 -16.59 0.09
C LYS A 159 -3.12 -15.78 1.04
N LEU A 160 -3.24 -14.45 1.06
CA LEU A 160 -2.53 -13.62 2.04
C LEU A 160 -2.94 -13.99 3.48
N ALA A 161 -4.17 -14.48 3.69
CA ALA A 161 -4.66 -14.88 5.01
C ALA A 161 -3.78 -15.95 5.68
N ASP A 162 -3.15 -16.83 4.89
CA ASP A 162 -2.23 -17.86 5.40
C ASP A 162 -1.04 -17.24 6.15
N TYR A 163 -0.62 -16.02 5.77
CA TYR A 163 0.49 -15.30 6.41
C TYR A 163 0.06 -14.53 7.67
N LEU A 164 -1.23 -14.26 7.83
CA LEU A 164 -1.75 -13.60 9.03
C LEU A 164 -1.80 -14.54 10.23
N GLU A 165 -1.74 -15.87 10.01
CA GLU A 165 -1.76 -16.88 11.08
C GLU A 165 -2.95 -16.72 12.04
N GLY A 166 -4.10 -16.31 11.50
CA GLY A 166 -5.34 -16.07 12.27
C GLY A 166 -5.36 -14.78 13.10
N GLN A 167 -4.34 -13.93 12.96
CA GLN A 167 -4.26 -12.66 13.66
C GLN A 167 -5.08 -11.55 12.97
N THR A 168 -5.51 -10.57 13.76
CA THR A 168 -6.06 -9.33 13.22
C THR A 168 -4.99 -8.54 12.46
N PRO A 169 -5.36 -7.61 11.54
CA PRO A 169 -4.38 -6.82 10.82
C PRO A 169 -3.45 -6.00 11.72
N LYS A 170 -3.99 -5.55 12.87
CA LYS A 170 -3.22 -4.83 13.88
C LYS A 170 -2.16 -5.71 14.51
N GLU A 171 -2.56 -6.89 15.00
CA GLU A 171 -1.63 -7.86 15.61
C GLU A 171 -0.56 -8.30 14.61
N PHE A 172 -0.93 -8.46 13.33
CA PHE A 172 0.01 -8.79 12.26
C PHE A 172 1.12 -7.73 12.11
N ILE A 173 0.78 -6.44 12.03
CA ILE A 173 1.79 -5.37 11.90
C ILE A 173 2.57 -5.13 13.19
N GLU A 174 1.99 -5.43 14.35
CA GLU A 174 2.66 -5.30 15.65
C GLU A 174 3.58 -6.48 15.98
N ARG A 175 3.76 -7.45 15.07
CA ARG A 175 4.71 -8.54 15.27
C ARG A 175 6.16 -8.04 15.40
N PRO A 176 7.00 -8.71 16.21
CA PRO A 176 8.39 -8.29 16.44
C PRO A 176 9.23 -8.15 15.16
N GLU A 177 9.00 -8.99 14.15
CA GLU A 177 9.73 -8.92 12.87
C GLU A 177 9.48 -7.63 12.08
N PHE A 178 8.35 -6.95 12.30
CA PHE A 178 8.02 -5.68 11.64
C PHE A 178 8.36 -4.46 12.50
N GLU A 179 8.83 -4.63 13.74
CA GLU A 179 9.07 -3.51 14.66
C GLU A 179 10.03 -2.46 14.06
N ARG A 180 11.15 -2.90 13.48
CA ARG A 180 12.11 -2.01 12.81
C ARG A 180 11.48 -1.25 11.65
N PHE A 181 10.64 -1.93 10.87
CA PHE A 181 9.90 -1.32 9.79
C PHE A 181 8.93 -0.27 10.34
N VAL A 182 8.11 -0.58 11.35
CA VAL A 182 7.18 0.38 11.98
C VAL A 182 7.94 1.59 12.56
N ASN A 183 9.05 1.34 13.25
CA ASN A 183 9.93 2.37 13.83
C ASN A 183 10.62 3.24 12.77
N GLY A 184 10.74 2.79 11.52
CA GLY A 184 11.32 3.54 10.42
C GLY A 184 12.82 3.36 10.24
N GLU A 185 13.39 2.32 10.83
CA GLU A 185 14.83 2.03 10.80
C GLU A 185 15.26 1.35 9.48
N GLY A 186 14.29 0.84 8.72
CA GLY A 186 14.54 0.01 7.54
C GLY A 186 14.47 -1.47 7.87
#